data_AF-A0A919FS58-F1
#
_entry.id   AF-A0A919FS58-F1
#
_cell.length_a   1.000
_cell.length_b   1.000
_cell.length_c   1.000
_cell.angle_alpha   90.00
_cell.angle_beta   90.00
_cell.angle_gamma   90.00
#
_symmetry.space_group_name_H-M   'P 1'
#
loop_
_entity.id
_entity.type
_entity.pdbx_description
1 polymer ?
#
loop_
_entity_poly.entity_id
_entity_poly.type
_entity_poly.pdbx_seq_one_letter_code
_entity_poly.pdbx_strand_id
1 'polypeptide(L)'
;MHGFEPGQIVPTTPLMLSHKHPDDRARVDGVLRRAAETGQPFSSVHRILDATGKTRTLAVTGQGRRDPGTGRVTELFGYFIDVTQSHREAAARDATASIRASAERRAVIEQAKGVLMVVYGVDEEAAFELLRKASNQANIAVRDIAFTLVHLFSGPAVTVFPTRAAIDEFLADPIPPGEL
;
A
#
# COMPACT_ATOMS: atom_id res chain seq x y z
N MET A 1 -12.13 -13.93 20.32
CA MET A 1 -11.14 -12.86 20.06
C MET A 1 -9.85 -13.05 20.86
N HIS A 2 -9.89 -13.12 22.20
CA HIS A 2 -8.70 -13.29 23.03
C HIS A 2 -8.24 -14.74 23.23
N GLY A 3 -8.91 -15.72 22.60
CA GLY A 3 -8.53 -17.14 22.66
C GLY A 3 -9.05 -17.90 23.89
N PHE A 4 -10.01 -17.33 24.62
CA PHE A 4 -10.71 -17.99 25.73
C PHE A 4 -12.14 -18.35 25.35
N GLU A 5 -12.60 -19.48 25.88
CA GLU A 5 -14.00 -19.89 25.83
C GLU A 5 -14.84 -19.12 26.88
N PRO A 6 -16.15 -18.93 26.65
CA PRO A 6 -17.04 -18.36 27.64
C PRO A 6 -16.97 -19.12 28.98
N GLY A 7 -16.74 -18.41 30.08
CA GLY A 7 -16.62 -19.01 31.42
C GLY A 7 -15.23 -19.54 31.79
N GLN A 8 -14.27 -19.58 30.85
CA GLN A 8 -12.90 -20.02 31.14
C GLN A 8 -12.12 -19.02 32.02
N ILE A 9 -12.46 -17.74 31.92
CA ILE A 9 -11.83 -16.65 32.67
C ILE A 9 -12.88 -15.64 33.13
N VAL A 10 -12.54 -14.90 34.19
CA VAL A 10 -13.28 -13.68 34.56
C VAL A 10 -12.63 -12.49 33.83
N PRO A 11 -13.32 -11.82 32.90
CA PRO A 11 -12.76 -10.67 32.19
C PRO A 11 -12.51 -9.51 33.17
N THR A 12 -11.28 -9.00 33.17
CA THR A 12 -10.91 -7.79 33.94
C THR A 12 -10.15 -6.82 33.04
N THR A 13 -10.18 -5.52 33.37
CA THR A 13 -9.41 -4.51 32.63
C THR A 13 -7.91 -4.80 32.61
N PRO A 14 -7.25 -5.19 33.73
CA PRO A 14 -5.85 -5.57 33.71
C PRO A 14 -5.57 -6.76 32.78
N LEU A 15 -6.43 -7.78 32.77
CA LEU A 15 -6.30 -8.92 31.88
C LEU A 15 -6.46 -8.49 30.41
N MET A 16 -7.47 -7.69 30.09
CA MET A 16 -7.64 -7.16 28.73
C MET A 16 -6.44 -6.31 28.27
N LEU A 17 -5.80 -5.56 29.18
CA LEU A 17 -4.58 -4.79 28.89
C LEU A 17 -3.33 -5.66 28.73
N SER A 18 -3.22 -6.78 29.45
CA SER A 18 -2.07 -7.68 29.33
C SER A 18 -1.99 -8.37 27.97
N HIS A 19 -3.12 -8.52 27.28
CA HIS A 19 -3.19 -9.04 25.91
C HIS A 19 -2.84 -8.02 24.83
N LYS A 20 -2.56 -6.75 25.15
CA LYS A 20 -2.18 -5.75 24.14
C LYS A 20 -0.79 -6.09 23.59
N HIS A 21 -0.60 -5.89 22.28
CA HIS A 21 0.73 -5.98 21.70
C HIS A 21 1.68 -4.98 22.40
N PRO A 22 2.94 -5.36 22.69
CA PRO A 22 3.87 -4.50 23.43
C PRO A 22 3.95 -3.06 22.89
N ASP A 23 4.11 -2.91 21.57
CA ASP A 23 4.17 -1.60 20.91
C ASP A 23 2.88 -0.77 21.02
N ASP A 24 1.73 -1.42 21.17
CA ASP A 24 0.43 -0.74 21.21
C ASP A 24 -0.02 -0.43 22.64
N ARG A 25 0.56 -1.09 23.65
CA ARG A 25 0.07 -1.07 25.02
C ARG A 25 0.03 0.33 25.62
N ALA A 26 1.12 1.08 25.52
CA ALA A 26 1.20 2.43 26.10
C ALA A 26 0.19 3.39 25.45
N ARG A 27 0.03 3.30 24.12
CA ARG A 27 -0.93 4.12 23.38
C ARG A 27 -2.37 3.79 23.76
N VAL A 28 -2.72 2.52 23.84
CA VAL A 28 -4.09 2.08 24.17
C VAL A 28 -4.45 2.43 25.61
N ASP A 29 -3.52 2.25 26.55
CA ASP A 29 -3.71 2.66 27.94
C ASP A 29 -4.00 4.17 28.05
N GLY A 30 -3.22 5.01 27.36
CA GLY A 30 -3.46 6.46 27.33
C GLY A 30 -4.80 6.86 26.71
N VAL A 31 -5.32 6.11 25.74
CA VAL A 31 -6.68 6.34 25.19
C VAL A 31 -7.74 6.00 26.22
N LEU A 32 -7.65 4.83 26.86
CA LEU A 32 -8.62 4.39 27.86
C LEU A 32 -8.60 5.27 29.11
N ARG A 33 -7.42 5.67 29.59
CA ARG A 33 -7.29 6.57 30.73
C ARG A 33 -7.96 7.92 30.47
N ARG A 34 -7.70 8.52 29.30
CA ARG A 34 -8.37 9.77 28.91
C ARG A 34 -9.88 9.60 28.84
N ALA A 35 -10.37 8.52 28.25
CA ALA A 35 -11.81 8.25 28.22
C ALA A 35 -12.40 8.09 29.63
N ALA A 36 -11.68 7.45 30.56
CA ALA A 36 -12.11 7.28 31.94
C ALA A 36 -12.14 8.61 32.72
N GLU A 37 -11.22 9.52 32.42
CA GLU A 37 -11.16 10.86 33.03
C GLU A 37 -12.22 11.80 32.43
N THR A 38 -12.37 11.83 31.11
CA THR A 38 -13.17 12.84 30.39
C THR A 38 -14.52 12.35 29.93
N GLY A 39 -14.78 11.04 29.96
CA GLY A 39 -16.01 10.42 29.45
C GLY A 39 -16.22 10.57 27.94
N GLN A 40 -15.28 11.20 27.22
CA GLN A 40 -15.45 11.48 25.80
C GLN A 40 -15.40 10.20 24.96
N PRO A 41 -16.06 10.20 23.78
CA PRO A 41 -15.91 9.11 22.83
C PRO A 41 -14.46 8.90 22.41
N PHE A 42 -14.09 7.63 22.20
CA PHE A 42 -12.77 7.24 21.75
C PHE A 42 -12.87 6.14 20.69
N SER A 43 -11.86 6.10 19.82
CA SER A 43 -11.65 4.99 18.90
C SER A 43 -10.17 4.61 18.81
N SER A 44 -9.90 3.35 18.51
CA SER A 44 -8.54 2.85 18.33
C SER A 44 -8.54 1.60 17.47
N VAL A 45 -7.59 1.52 16.54
CA VAL A 45 -7.19 0.26 15.91
C VAL A 45 -5.84 -0.15 16.49
N HIS A 46 -5.75 -1.37 17.00
CA HIS A 46 -4.53 -1.87 17.64
C HIS A 46 -4.44 -3.39 17.63
N ARG A 47 -3.24 -3.90 17.87
CA ARG A 47 -2.98 -5.33 17.92
C ARG A 47 -3.14 -5.87 19.35
N ILE A 48 -3.63 -7.10 19.43
CA ILE A 48 -3.58 -7.94 20.63
C ILE A 48 -2.83 -9.23 20.33
N LEU A 49 -2.34 -9.88 21.37
CA LEU A 49 -1.92 -11.28 21.36
C LEU A 49 -3.04 -12.07 22.03
N ASP A 50 -3.62 -13.06 21.34
CA ASP A 50 -4.54 -13.99 21.99
C ASP A 50 -3.80 -14.98 22.90
N ALA A 51 -4.54 -15.82 23.63
CA ALA A 51 -3.99 -16.82 24.55
C ALA A 51 -3.06 -17.84 23.86
N THR A 52 -3.10 -17.97 22.54
CA THR A 52 -2.20 -18.84 21.76
C THR A 52 -0.96 -18.10 21.25
N GLY A 53 -0.83 -16.81 21.56
CA GLY A 53 0.24 -15.94 21.08
C GLY A 53 0.01 -15.38 19.67
N LYS A 54 -1.15 -15.65 19.05
CA LYS A 54 -1.44 -15.15 17.71
C LYS A 54 -1.84 -13.68 17.75
N THR A 55 -1.21 -12.90 16.88
CA THR A 55 -1.55 -11.47 16.71
C THR A 55 -2.88 -11.31 16.00
N ARG A 56 -3.77 -10.53 16.60
CA ARG A 56 -5.07 -10.10 16.05
C ARG A 56 -5.18 -8.59 16.04
N THR A 57 -5.85 -8.03 15.03
CA THR A 57 -6.10 -6.59 14.91
C THR A 57 -7.52 -6.29 15.31
N LEU A 58 -7.68 -5.39 16.28
CA LEU A 58 -8.99 -4.99 16.79
C LEU A 58 -9.27 -3.54 16.44
N ALA A 59 -10.48 -3.28 15.97
CA ALA A 59 -11.07 -1.95 15.96
C ALA A 59 -11.95 -1.80 17.21
N VAL A 60 -11.73 -0.72 17.96
CA VAL A 60 -12.43 -0.45 19.21
C VAL A 60 -13.05 0.93 19.14
N THR A 61 -14.31 1.02 19.54
CA THR A 61 -15.02 2.28 19.73
C THR A 61 -15.79 2.24 21.03
N GLY A 62 -15.81 3.35 21.76
CA GLY A 62 -16.51 3.43 23.04
C GLY A 62 -16.57 4.84 23.58
N GLN A 63 -17.20 4.99 24.74
CA GLN A 63 -17.29 6.25 25.47
C GLN A 63 -17.48 5.99 26.96
N GLY A 64 -17.32 7.02 27.79
CA GLY A 64 -17.61 6.92 29.21
C GLY A 64 -19.09 7.17 29.50
N ARG A 65 -19.68 6.39 30.41
CA ARG A 65 -20.98 6.68 31.00
C ARG A 65 -20.78 7.49 32.28
N ARG A 66 -21.58 8.53 32.44
CA ARG A 66 -21.56 9.40 33.63
C ARG A 66 -22.71 9.08 34.55
N ASP A 67 -22.45 9.17 35.85
CA ASP A 67 -23.48 9.16 36.87
C ASP A 67 -24.32 10.44 36.78
N PRO A 68 -25.65 10.36 36.70
CA PRO A 68 -26.51 11.54 36.57
C PRO A 68 -26.47 12.49 37.77
N GLY A 69 -26.22 11.98 38.98
CA GLY A 69 -26.23 12.79 40.21
C GLY A 69 -24.94 13.57 40.45
N THR A 70 -23.80 12.97 40.12
CA THR A 70 -22.45 13.51 40.41
C THR A 70 -21.73 14.02 39.16
N GLY A 71 -22.20 13.66 37.96
CA GLY A 71 -21.55 13.98 36.69
C GLY A 71 -20.22 13.23 36.45
N ARG A 72 -19.79 12.36 37.36
CA ARG A 72 -18.52 11.62 37.26
C ARG A 72 -18.65 10.44 36.30
N VAL A 73 -17.58 10.13 35.57
CA VAL A 73 -17.52 8.93 34.74
C VAL A 73 -17.43 7.70 35.65
N THR A 74 -18.33 6.74 35.46
CA THR A 74 -18.42 5.52 36.28
C THR A 74 -17.96 4.27 35.55
N GLU A 75 -18.06 4.25 34.22
CA GLU A 75 -17.65 3.13 33.39
C GLU A 75 -17.30 3.57 31.97
N LEU A 76 -16.52 2.75 31.29
CA LEU A 76 -16.35 2.81 29.84
C LEU A 76 -17.16 1.69 29.20
N PHE A 77 -17.90 2.02 28.15
CA PHE A 77 -18.64 1.04 27.37
C PHE A 77 -18.33 1.21 25.89
N GLY A 78 -18.37 0.11 25.15
CA GLY A 78 -17.98 0.09 23.76
C GLY A 78 -17.94 -1.31 23.17
N TYR A 79 -17.46 -1.38 21.93
CA TYR A 79 -17.40 -2.62 21.18
C TYR A 79 -16.00 -2.86 20.64
N PHE A 80 -15.61 -4.13 20.60
CA PHE A 80 -14.40 -4.62 19.96
C PHE A 80 -14.81 -5.41 18.72
N ILE A 81 -14.26 -5.04 17.57
CA ILE A 81 -14.48 -5.72 16.31
C ILE A 81 -13.15 -6.34 15.90
N ASP A 82 -13.13 -7.65 15.65
CA ASP A 82 -11.95 -8.30 15.09
C ASP A 82 -11.89 -7.99 13.59
N VAL A 83 -10.91 -7.19 13.20
CA VAL A 83 -10.68 -6.79 11.81
C VAL A 83 -9.43 -7.45 11.23
N THR A 84 -8.92 -8.51 11.89
CA THR A 84 -7.68 -9.19 11.48
C THR A 84 -7.72 -9.64 10.03
N GLN A 85 -8.82 -10.29 9.62
CA GLN A 85 -8.97 -10.81 8.26
C GLN A 85 -9.05 -9.66 7.25
N SER A 86 -9.95 -8.70 7.45
CA SER A 86 -10.12 -7.57 6.54
C SER A 86 -8.84 -6.74 6.38
N HIS A 87 -8.09 -6.56 7.48
CA HIS A 87 -6.80 -5.85 7.44
C HIS A 87 -5.72 -6.63 6.68
N ARG A 88 -5.69 -7.96 6.79
CA ARG A 88 -4.77 -8.82 6.00
C ARG A 88 -5.14 -8.80 4.52
N GLU A 89 -6.42 -8.89 4.19
CA GLU A 89 -6.91 -8.86 2.82
C GLU A 89 -6.64 -7.51 2.15
N ALA A 90 -6.79 -6.40 2.88
CA ALA A 90 -6.44 -5.07 2.38
C ALA A 90 -4.93 -4.97 2.08
N ALA A 91 -4.08 -5.37 3.04
CA ALA A 91 -2.63 -5.37 2.85
C ALA A 91 -2.19 -6.26 1.67
N ALA A 92 -2.81 -7.43 1.48
CA ALA A 92 -2.53 -8.33 0.36
C ALA A 92 -2.95 -7.72 -0.99
N ARG A 93 -4.10 -7.04 -1.03
CA ARG A 93 -4.57 -6.29 -2.21
C ARG A 93 -3.60 -5.17 -2.58
N ASP A 94 -3.17 -4.38 -1.61
CA ASP A 94 -2.22 -3.28 -1.84
C ASP A 94 -0.87 -3.79 -2.34
N ALA A 95 -0.35 -4.87 -1.74
CA ALA A 95 0.88 -5.51 -2.21
C ALA A 95 0.75 -6.04 -3.65
N THR A 96 -0.37 -6.68 -3.97
CA THR A 96 -0.64 -7.19 -5.32
C THR A 96 -0.75 -6.06 -6.34
N ALA A 97 -1.43 -4.97 -6.00
CA ALA A 97 -1.53 -3.78 -6.84
C ALA A 97 -0.16 -3.15 -7.10
N SER A 98 0.69 -3.04 -6.06
CA SER A 98 2.06 -2.52 -6.20
C SER A 98 2.95 -3.40 -7.08
N ILE A 99 2.86 -4.74 -6.94
CA ILE A 99 3.56 -5.69 -7.80
C ILE A 99 3.10 -5.55 -9.24
N ARG A 100 1.78 -5.52 -9.48
CA ARG A 100 1.21 -5.37 -10.82
C ARG A 100 1.63 -4.06 -11.48
N ALA A 101 1.51 -2.94 -10.77
CA ALA A 101 1.96 -1.63 -11.26
C ALA A 101 3.47 -1.60 -11.54
N SER A 102 4.28 -2.37 -10.81
CA SER A 102 5.71 -2.49 -11.07
C SER A 102 6.02 -3.39 -12.27
N ALA A 103 5.26 -4.48 -12.45
CA ALA A 103 5.38 -5.38 -13.59
C ALA A 103 4.94 -4.72 -14.90
N GLU A 104 3.82 -3.99 -14.91
CA GLU A 104 3.34 -3.21 -16.06
C GLU A 104 4.37 -2.14 -16.47
N ARG A 105 5.00 -1.46 -15.49
CA ARG A 105 6.08 -0.51 -15.75
C ARG A 105 7.33 -1.16 -16.36
N ARG A 106 7.67 -2.38 -15.96
CA ARG A 106 8.79 -3.12 -16.55
C ARG A 106 8.46 -3.57 -17.97
N ALA A 107 7.26 -4.08 -18.21
CA ALA A 107 6.85 -4.62 -19.51
C ALA A 107 7.03 -3.62 -20.68
N VAL A 108 6.68 -2.34 -20.47
CA VAL A 108 6.82 -1.31 -21.51
C VAL A 108 8.29 -1.03 -21.85
N ILE A 109 9.17 -1.00 -20.86
CA ILE A 109 10.61 -0.82 -21.06
C ILE A 109 11.19 -2.03 -21.79
N GLU A 110 10.81 -3.25 -21.40
CA GLU A 110 11.24 -4.47 -22.08
C GLU A 110 10.81 -4.50 -23.55
N GLN A 111 9.57 -4.09 -23.85
CA GLN A 111 9.07 -3.98 -25.22
C GLN A 111 9.85 -2.95 -26.03
N ALA A 112 10.08 -1.76 -25.49
CA ALA A 112 10.87 -0.73 -26.15
C ALA A 112 12.30 -1.22 -26.44
N LYS A 113 12.95 -1.89 -25.48
CA LYS A 113 14.26 -2.52 -25.71
C LYS A 113 14.19 -3.54 -26.85
N GLY A 114 13.17 -4.41 -26.89
CA GLY A 114 12.98 -5.37 -27.98
C GLY A 114 12.89 -4.71 -29.37
N VAL A 115 12.14 -3.60 -29.49
CA VAL A 115 12.07 -2.81 -30.74
C VAL A 115 13.46 -2.28 -31.12
N LEU A 116 14.17 -1.68 -30.16
CA LEU A 116 15.51 -1.13 -30.39
C LEU A 116 16.53 -2.21 -30.76
N MET A 117 16.48 -3.38 -30.11
CA MET A 117 17.34 -4.52 -30.44
C MET A 117 17.14 -4.96 -31.89
N VAL A 118 15.89 -5.06 -32.35
CA VAL A 118 15.57 -5.44 -33.74
C VAL A 118 15.99 -4.36 -34.74
N VAL A 119 15.70 -3.09 -34.46
CA VAL A 119 15.97 -1.97 -35.38
C VAL A 119 17.47 -1.66 -35.51
N TYR A 120 18.20 -1.69 -34.40
CA TYR A 120 19.62 -1.34 -34.36
C TYR A 120 20.54 -2.57 -34.48
N GLY A 121 20.01 -3.78 -34.34
CA GLY A 121 20.82 -5.01 -34.33
C GLY A 121 21.75 -5.08 -33.12
N VAL A 122 21.29 -4.64 -31.96
CA VAL A 122 22.08 -4.53 -30.71
C VAL A 122 21.53 -5.46 -29.62
N ASP A 123 22.35 -5.69 -28.59
CA ASP A 123 21.93 -6.43 -27.40
C ASP A 123 21.06 -5.57 -26.46
N GLU A 124 20.58 -6.21 -25.39
CA GLU A 124 19.69 -5.60 -24.41
C GLU A 124 20.33 -4.40 -23.69
N GLU A 125 21.62 -4.50 -23.33
CA GLU A 125 22.34 -3.47 -22.60
C GLU A 125 22.51 -2.21 -23.45
N ALA A 126 22.93 -2.38 -24.72
CA ALA A 126 23.03 -1.28 -25.66
C ALA A 126 21.66 -0.65 -25.98
N ALA A 127 20.60 -1.46 -26.11
CA ALA A 127 19.24 -0.95 -26.31
C ALA A 127 18.75 -0.11 -25.12
N PHE A 128 19.03 -0.54 -23.89
CA PHE A 128 18.68 0.23 -22.70
C PHE A 128 19.48 1.53 -22.59
N GLU A 129 20.76 1.50 -22.96
CA GLU A 129 21.60 2.70 -22.99
C GLU A 129 21.10 3.75 -24.01
N LEU A 130 20.48 3.34 -25.12
CA LEU A 130 19.81 4.28 -26.04
C LEU A 130 18.66 5.02 -25.35
N LEU A 131 17.79 4.30 -24.64
CA LEU A 131 16.69 4.91 -23.87
C LEU A 131 17.23 5.83 -22.76
N ARG A 132 18.31 5.43 -22.08
CA ARG A 132 18.94 6.22 -21.02
C ARG A 132 19.55 7.51 -21.56
N LYS A 133 20.19 7.47 -22.72
CA LYS A 133 20.74 8.66 -23.40
C LYS A 133 19.62 9.65 -23.76
N ALA A 134 18.56 9.17 -24.40
CA ALA A 134 17.40 10.00 -24.74
C ALA A 134 16.75 10.60 -23.49
N SER A 135 16.60 9.80 -22.42
CA SER A 135 16.08 10.25 -21.13
C SER A 135 16.89 11.38 -20.50
N ASN A 136 18.22 11.25 -20.48
CA ASN A 136 19.10 12.29 -19.91
C ASN A 136 19.08 13.57 -20.74
N GLN A 137 19.00 13.45 -22.07
CA GLN A 137 19.04 14.59 -22.98
C GLN A 137 17.74 15.41 -22.96
N ALA A 138 16.59 14.72 -22.94
CA ALA A 138 15.27 15.36 -22.92
C ALA A 138 14.76 15.66 -21.50
N ASN A 139 15.44 15.17 -20.46
CA ASN A 139 14.98 15.22 -19.07
C ASN A 139 13.57 14.60 -18.87
N ILE A 140 13.30 13.49 -19.56
CA ILE A 140 12.06 12.70 -19.48
C ILE A 140 12.39 11.35 -18.86
N ALA A 141 11.51 10.81 -18.01
CA ALA A 141 11.72 9.49 -17.43
C ALA A 141 11.83 8.40 -18.52
N VAL A 142 12.81 7.50 -18.41
CA VAL A 142 13.02 6.36 -19.34
C VAL A 142 11.72 5.59 -19.64
N ARG A 143 10.88 5.40 -18.63
CA ARG A 143 9.57 4.74 -18.78
C ARG A 143 8.66 5.47 -19.76
N ASP A 144 8.63 6.78 -19.69
CA ASP A 144 7.72 7.62 -20.45
C ASP A 144 8.18 7.68 -21.92
N ILE A 145 9.49 7.72 -22.16
CA ILE A 145 10.08 7.51 -23.50
C ILE A 145 9.75 6.13 -24.06
N ALA A 146 9.94 5.08 -23.26
CA ALA A 146 9.62 3.71 -23.67
C ALA A 146 8.13 3.55 -24.02
N PHE A 147 7.25 4.17 -23.25
CA PHE A 147 5.81 4.20 -23.52
C PHE A 147 5.51 4.84 -24.87
N THR A 148 6.04 6.04 -25.11
CA THR A 148 5.82 6.75 -26.36
C THR A 148 6.39 5.97 -27.55
N LEU A 149 7.59 5.39 -27.42
CA LEU A 149 8.20 4.56 -28.46
C LEU A 149 7.30 3.38 -28.83
N VAL A 150 6.85 2.61 -27.84
CA VAL A 150 5.98 1.44 -28.07
C VAL A 150 4.64 1.89 -28.65
N HIS A 151 4.08 3.01 -28.20
CA HIS A 151 2.84 3.56 -28.72
C HIS A 151 2.94 3.91 -30.21
N LEU A 152 4.01 4.62 -30.60
CA LEU A 152 4.22 5.08 -31.97
C LEU A 152 4.63 3.95 -32.93
N PHE A 153 5.41 2.97 -32.46
CA PHE A 153 6.11 2.03 -33.34
C PHE A 153 5.77 0.56 -33.11
N SER A 154 4.92 0.23 -32.13
CA SER A 154 4.52 -1.17 -31.84
C SER A 154 3.06 -1.31 -31.41
N GLY A 155 2.25 -0.27 -31.57
CA GLY A 155 0.81 -0.32 -31.32
C GLY A 155 0.03 -1.10 -32.38
N PRO A 156 -1.25 -1.46 -32.12
CA PRO A 156 -2.08 -2.25 -33.04
C PRO A 156 -2.30 -1.61 -34.42
N ALA A 157 -2.10 -0.29 -34.54
CA ALA A 157 -2.25 0.48 -35.78
C ALA A 157 -0.97 0.51 -36.63
N VAL A 158 0.17 -0.01 -36.12
CA VAL A 158 1.44 0.00 -36.83
C VAL A 158 1.46 -1.16 -37.83
N THR A 159 1.44 -0.82 -39.13
CA THR A 159 1.35 -1.79 -40.24
C THR A 159 2.70 -2.06 -40.90
N VAL A 160 3.75 -1.31 -40.54
CA VAL A 160 5.10 -1.43 -41.09
C VAL A 160 6.11 -1.34 -39.95
N PHE A 161 7.17 -2.14 -40.02
CA PHE A 161 8.26 -2.06 -39.04
C PHE A 161 8.92 -0.66 -39.05
N PRO A 162 9.24 -0.09 -37.88
CA PRO A 162 9.92 1.19 -37.81
C PRO A 162 11.30 1.12 -38.46
N THR A 163 11.68 2.18 -39.18
CA THR A 163 13.03 2.31 -39.70
C THR A 163 13.95 2.87 -38.63
N ARG A 164 15.26 2.60 -38.77
CA ARG A 164 16.27 3.19 -37.88
C ARG A 164 16.22 4.72 -37.88
N ALA A 165 16.01 5.34 -39.04
CA ALA A 165 15.91 6.80 -39.15
C ALA A 165 14.72 7.37 -38.35
N ALA A 166 13.55 6.72 -38.39
CA ALA A 166 12.38 7.15 -37.63
C ALA A 166 12.59 7.03 -36.12
N ILE A 167 13.29 5.98 -35.67
CA ILE A 167 13.61 5.83 -34.25
C ILE A 167 14.72 6.81 -33.81
N ASP A 168 15.72 7.06 -34.65
CA ASP A 168 16.76 8.06 -34.39
C ASP A 168 16.15 9.46 -34.20
N GLU A 169 15.18 9.83 -35.04
CA GLU A 169 14.43 11.10 -34.92
C GLU A 169 13.68 11.17 -33.59
N PHE A 170 12.95 10.11 -33.23
CA PHE A 170 12.24 10.04 -31.95
C PHE A 170 13.19 10.10 -30.74
N LEU A 171 14.31 9.40 -30.76
CA LEU A 171 15.25 9.39 -29.62
C LEU A 171 16.00 10.72 -29.46
N ALA A 172 16.13 11.51 -30.54
CA ALA A 172 16.74 12.83 -30.49
C ALA A 172 15.83 13.88 -29.82
N ASP A 173 14.51 13.76 -30.00
CA ASP A 173 13.50 14.65 -29.41
C ASP A 173 12.24 13.86 -28.97
N PRO A 174 12.34 13.10 -27.85
CA PRO A 174 11.26 12.23 -27.41
C PRO A 174 10.10 13.02 -26.81
N ILE A 175 8.88 12.67 -27.22
CA ILE A 175 7.64 13.32 -26.77
C ILE A 175 7.17 12.69 -25.45
N PRO A 176 6.91 13.46 -24.38
CA PRO A 176 6.34 12.94 -23.15
C PRO A 176 4.89 12.48 -23.37
N PRO A 177 4.39 11.47 -22.63
CA PRO A 177 3.06 10.90 -22.86
C PRO A 177 1.88 11.89 -22.77
N GLY A 178 2.05 13.02 -22.09
CA GLY A 178 1.02 14.06 -21.99
C GLY A 178 0.88 14.95 -23.22
N GLU A 179 1.78 14.80 -24.21
CA GLU A 179 1.85 15.60 -25.45
C GLU A 179 1.63 14.73 -26.71
N LEU A 180 1.20 13.48 -26.53
CA LEU A 180 0.84 12.56 -27.62
C LEU A 180 -0.54 12.83 -28.22
#